data_AF-A0A6A4V7T7-F1
#
_entry.id   AF-A0A6A4V7T7-F1
#
_cell.length_a   1.000
_cell.length_b   1.000
_cell.length_c   1.000
_cell.angle_alpha   90.00
_cell.angle_beta   90.00
_cell.angle_gamma   90.00
#
_symmetry.space_group_name_H-M   'P 1'
#
loop_
_entity.id
_entity.type
_entity.pdbx_description
1 polymer ?
#
loop_
_entity_poly.entity_id
_entity_poly.type
_entity_poly.pdbx_seq_one_letter_code
_entity_poly.pdbx_strand_id
1 'polypeptide(L)'
;MAIRGEEQPKLVIPYYPQEDDSKGHYKVETIDDKFVIDYTRLNIFQIDQLNIVEYWQYLRDSYIHQLNQTQEGRDYLEKCWIFTQTKPDRKALREKFGKGG
;
A
#
# COMPACT_ATOMS: atom_id res chain seq x y z
N MET A 1 6.03 -15.14 7.36
CA MET A 1 7.13 -15.64 8.24
C MET A 1 6.92 -15.14 9.67
N ALA A 2 6.50 -15.99 10.60
CA ALA A 2 6.43 -15.63 12.02
C ALA A 2 7.83 -15.62 12.64
N ILE A 3 8.21 -14.51 13.27
CA ILE A 3 9.40 -14.42 14.12
C ILE A 3 9.18 -15.38 15.29
N ARG A 4 9.95 -16.47 15.35
CA ARG A 4 9.90 -17.44 16.46
C ARG A 4 10.37 -16.74 17.74
N GLY A 5 9.44 -16.35 18.62
CA GLY A 5 9.77 -15.84 19.95
C GLY A 5 8.72 -14.94 20.60
N GLU A 6 7.79 -14.36 19.83
CA GLU A 6 6.75 -13.48 20.38
C GLU A 6 5.43 -14.26 20.59
N GLU A 7 4.82 -14.14 21.77
CA GLU A 7 3.46 -14.64 22.03
C GLU A 7 2.49 -13.91 21.10
N GLN A 8 1.97 -14.61 20.10
CA GLN A 8 1.03 -14.00 19.17
C GLN A 8 -0.31 -13.73 19.88
N PRO A 9 -0.92 -12.55 19.68
CA PRO A 9 -2.20 -12.23 20.29
C PRO A 9 -3.25 -13.24 19.83
N LYS A 10 -4.09 -13.70 20.77
CA LYS A 10 -5.18 -14.61 20.46
C LYS A 10 -6.13 -13.96 19.46
N LEU A 11 -6.28 -14.58 18.30
CA LEU A 11 -7.21 -14.13 17.27
C LEU A 11 -8.65 -14.33 17.77
N VAL A 12 -9.40 -13.23 17.89
CA VAL A 12 -10.82 -13.23 18.21
C VAL A 12 -11.56 -12.68 17.00
N ILE A 13 -12.53 -13.44 16.49
CA ILE A 13 -13.36 -12.99 15.37
C ILE A 13 -14.28 -11.88 15.90
N PRO A 14 -14.21 -10.66 15.34
CA PRO A 14 -15.09 -9.57 15.75
C PRO A 14 -16.55 -9.94 15.51
N TYR A 15 -17.40 -9.71 16.51
CA TYR A 15 -18.84 -9.93 16.40
C TYR A 15 -19.57 -8.82 17.15
N TYR A 16 -20.42 -8.08 16.45
CA TYR A 16 -21.23 -7.01 17.03
C TYR A 16 -22.67 -7.09 16.50
N PRO A 17 -23.69 -7.28 17.35
CA PRO A 17 -25.08 -7.22 16.94
C PRO A 17 -25.56 -5.75 16.86
N GLN A 18 -25.62 -5.18 15.63
CA GLN A 18 -26.41 -3.98 15.21
C GLN A 18 -25.95 -2.59 15.70
N GLU A 19 -26.45 -1.41 15.28
CA GLU A 19 -26.48 -0.67 13.99
C GLU A 19 -25.36 0.41 14.08
N ASP A 20 -24.53 0.58 13.04
CA ASP A 20 -23.48 1.60 12.74
C ASP A 20 -23.04 2.63 13.82
N ASP A 21 -21.78 3.06 13.97
CA ASP A 21 -20.84 3.57 12.99
C ASP A 21 -19.51 3.76 13.75
N SER A 22 -18.42 3.07 13.37
CA SER A 22 -17.12 3.33 14.04
C SER A 22 -15.89 2.98 13.20
N LYS A 23 -14.91 3.90 13.28
CA LYS A 23 -13.53 3.73 12.80
C LYS A 23 -12.96 2.39 13.28
N GLY A 24 -12.48 1.58 12.34
CA GLY A 24 -11.99 0.23 12.62
C GLY A 24 -10.86 0.18 13.66
N HIS A 25 -11.06 -0.63 14.71
CA HIS A 25 -10.07 -0.90 15.75
C HIS A 25 -9.25 -2.18 15.51
N TYR A 26 -9.54 -2.91 14.43
CA TYR A 26 -8.90 -4.19 14.13
C TYR A 26 -7.78 -4.01 13.10
N LYS A 27 -6.60 -4.51 13.44
CA LYS A 27 -5.48 -4.61 12.51
C LYS A 27 -5.57 -5.94 11.76
N VAL A 28 -5.46 -5.88 10.44
CA VAL A 28 -5.38 -7.05 9.58
C VAL A 28 -3.90 -7.28 9.26
N GLU A 29 -3.30 -8.28 9.91
CA GLU A 29 -1.87 -8.58 9.72
C GLU A 29 -1.55 -9.11 8.32
N THR A 30 -2.51 -9.77 7.66
CA THR A 30 -2.33 -10.39 6.33
C THR A 30 -2.84 -9.50 5.19
N ILE A 31 -2.90 -8.19 5.40
CA ILE A 31 -3.42 -7.26 4.40
C ILE A 31 -2.51 -7.20 3.16
N ASP A 32 -1.21 -7.34 3.36
CA ASP A 32 -0.21 -7.35 2.29
C ASP A 32 -0.39 -8.56 1.38
N ASP A 33 -0.58 -9.74 1.97
CA ASP A 33 -0.88 -10.97 1.22
C ASP A 33 -2.17 -10.81 0.43
N LYS A 34 -3.19 -10.17 1.01
CA LYS A 34 -4.44 -9.89 0.29
C LYS A 34 -4.20 -9.03 -0.94
N PHE A 35 -3.40 -7.97 -0.85
CA PHE A 35 -3.09 -7.13 -2.01
C PHE A 35 -2.40 -7.94 -3.13
N VAL A 36 -1.44 -8.79 -2.77
CA VAL A 36 -0.75 -9.66 -3.72
C VAL A 36 -1.71 -10.67 -4.35
N ILE A 37 -2.60 -11.29 -3.58
CA ILE A 37 -3.65 -12.21 -4.08
C ILE A 37 -4.57 -11.49 -5.07
N ASP A 38 -5.09 -10.32 -4.69
CA ASP A 38 -6.07 -9.58 -5.50
C ASP A 38 -5.46 -9.16 -6.85
N TYR A 39 -4.16 -8.80 -6.83
CA TYR A 39 -3.42 -8.38 -8.03
C TYR A 39 -2.99 -9.56 -8.92
N THR A 40 -2.43 -10.61 -8.35
CA THR A 40 -1.82 -11.73 -9.11
C THR A 40 -2.79 -12.88 -9.39
N ARG A 41 -3.88 -12.97 -8.63
CA ARG A 41 -4.82 -14.11 -8.59
C ARG A 41 -4.18 -15.43 -8.15
N LEU A 42 -3.01 -15.38 -7.52
CA LEU A 42 -2.42 -16.52 -6.83
C LEU A 42 -3.18 -16.82 -5.55
N ASN A 43 -3.19 -18.08 -5.12
CA ASN A 43 -3.71 -18.46 -3.81
C ASN A 43 -2.65 -18.29 -2.71
N ILE A 44 -3.08 -18.35 -1.45
CA ILE A 44 -2.18 -18.12 -0.30
C ILE A 44 -1.00 -19.10 -0.25
N PHE A 45 -1.19 -20.36 -0.66
CA PHE A 45 -0.12 -21.35 -0.69
C PHE A 45 0.90 -21.06 -1.79
N GLN A 46 0.46 -20.54 -2.94
CA GLN A 46 1.34 -20.15 -4.03
C GLN A 46 2.18 -18.92 -3.64
N ILE A 47 1.62 -18.00 -2.87
CA ILE A 47 2.34 -16.84 -2.34
C ILE A 47 3.46 -17.27 -1.40
N ASP A 48 3.20 -18.25 -0.53
CA ASP A 48 4.23 -18.81 0.35
C ASP A 48 5.39 -19.49 -0.41
N GLN A 49 5.18 -19.87 -1.67
CA GLN A 49 6.24 -20.42 -2.53
C GLN A 49 7.03 -19.35 -3.30
N LEU A 50 6.57 -18.10 -3.33
CA LEU A 50 7.29 -17.03 -4.02
C LEU A 50 8.60 -16.76 -3.31
N ASN A 51 9.63 -16.44 -4.10
CA ASN A 51 10.83 -15.92 -3.48
C ASN A 51 10.58 -14.49 -2.95
N ILE A 52 11.41 -14.07 -1.99
CA ILE A 52 11.20 -12.78 -1.30
C ILE A 52 11.20 -11.59 -2.29
N VAL A 53 12.04 -11.62 -3.32
CA VAL A 53 12.14 -10.53 -4.30
C VAL A 53 10.87 -10.43 -5.15
N GLU A 54 10.35 -11.57 -5.62
CA GLU A 54 9.08 -11.65 -6.35
C GLU A 54 7.92 -11.13 -5.50
N TYR A 55 7.84 -11.57 -4.25
CA TYR A 55 6.80 -11.13 -3.32
C TYR A 55 6.80 -9.61 -3.15
N TRP A 56 7.97 -9.02 -2.85
CA TRP A 56 8.08 -7.56 -2.66
C TRP A 56 7.76 -6.78 -3.94
N GLN A 57 8.13 -7.30 -5.11
CA GLN A 57 7.80 -6.68 -6.39
C GLN A 57 6.27 -6.67 -6.59
N TYR A 58 5.59 -7.80 -6.39
CA TYR A 58 4.14 -7.88 -6.53
C TYR A 58 3.40 -7.06 -5.48
N LEU A 59 3.90 -7.02 -4.24
CA LEU A 59 3.31 -6.18 -3.19
C LEU A 59 3.38 -4.69 -3.58
N ARG A 60 4.53 -4.22 -4.06
CA ARG A 60 4.67 -2.84 -4.53
C ARG A 60 3.72 -2.53 -5.69
N ASP A 61 3.69 -3.40 -6.70
CA ASP A 61 2.88 -3.17 -7.90
C ASP A 61 1.39 -3.25 -7.58
N SER A 62 0.97 -4.17 -6.71
CA SER A 62 -0.42 -4.27 -6.24
C SER A 62 -0.87 -3.03 -5.48
N TYR A 63 -0.02 -2.47 -4.61
CA TYR A 63 -0.33 -1.25 -3.86
C TYR A 63 -0.48 -0.03 -4.79
N ILE A 64 0.43 0.13 -5.76
CA ILE A 64 0.36 1.17 -6.78
C ILE A 64 -0.90 0.99 -7.65
N HIS A 65 -1.18 -0.24 -8.08
CA HIS A 65 -2.36 -0.55 -8.88
C HIS A 65 -3.65 -0.19 -8.14
N GLN A 66 -3.75 -0.50 -6.85
CA GLN A 66 -4.91 -0.19 -6.01
C GLN A 66 -5.12 1.33 -5.89
N LEU A 67 -4.06 2.09 -5.61
CA LEU A 67 -4.14 3.54 -5.50
C LEU A 67 -4.48 4.22 -6.83
N ASN A 68 -4.05 3.65 -7.96
CA ASN A 68 -4.38 4.19 -9.28
C ASN A 68 -5.88 4.07 -9.65
N GLN A 69 -6.66 3.25 -8.93
CA GLN A 69 -8.10 3.07 -9.22
C GLN A 69 -8.94 4.28 -8.81
N THR A 70 -8.44 5.14 -7.92
CA THR A 70 -9.19 6.31 -7.42
C THR A 70 -8.46 7.61 -7.71
N GLN A 71 -9.18 8.72 -7.75
CA GLN A 71 -8.55 10.03 -7.93
C GLN A 71 -7.66 10.39 -6.73
N GLU A 72 -8.16 10.20 -5.51
CA GLU A 72 -7.42 10.48 -4.28
C GLU A 72 -6.13 9.66 -4.18
N GLY A 73 -6.17 8.39 -4.60
CA GLY A 73 -4.99 7.52 -4.61
C GLY A 73 -3.94 7.97 -5.62
N ARG A 74 -4.35 8.44 -6.81
CA ARG A 74 -3.44 9.05 -7.80
C ARG A 74 -2.81 10.33 -7.28
N ASP A 75 -3.59 11.20 -6.65
CA ASP A 75 -3.08 12.43 -6.04
C ASP A 75 -2.09 12.13 -4.90
N TYR A 76 -2.32 11.06 -4.14
CA TYR A 76 -1.39 10.58 -3.12
C TYR A 76 -0.07 10.10 -3.74
N LEU A 77 -0.12 9.29 -4.80
CA LEU A 77 1.07 8.82 -5.51
C LEU A 77 1.89 9.98 -6.11
N GLU A 78 1.22 11.00 -6.65
CA GLU A 78 1.89 12.21 -7.17
C GLU A 78 2.66 12.93 -6.06
N LYS A 79 2.05 13.09 -4.87
CA LYS A 79 2.73 13.67 -3.70
C LYS A 79 3.93 12.83 -3.29
N CYS A 80 3.77 11.50 -3.22
CA CYS A 80 4.90 10.60 -2.94
C CYS A 80 6.03 10.79 -3.96
N TRP A 81 5.72 10.87 -5.24
CA TRP A 81 6.71 11.10 -6.29
C TRP A 81 7.44 12.43 -6.11
N ILE A 82 6.73 13.53 -5.82
CA ILE A 82 7.31 14.83 -5.52
C ILE A 82 8.28 14.75 -4.33
N PHE A 83 7.90 14.06 -3.24
CA PHE A 83 8.76 13.88 -2.06
C PHE A 83 10.04 13.10 -2.35
N THR A 84 10.04 12.20 -3.34
CA THR A 84 11.26 11.48 -3.75
C THR A 84 12.21 12.33 -4.59
N GLN A 85 11.76 13.47 -5.12
CA GLN A 85 12.62 14.35 -5.90
C GLN A 85 13.60 15.09 -4.99
N THR A 86 14.89 14.83 -5.18
CA THR A 86 15.98 15.51 -4.45
C THR A 86 16.55 16.71 -5.20
N LYS A 87 16.21 16.86 -6.49
CA LYS A 87 16.67 17.95 -7.34
C LYS A 87 15.48 18.84 -7.72
N PRO A 88 15.65 20.17 -7.69
CA PRO A 88 14.59 21.08 -8.10
C PRO A 88 14.29 20.93 -9.59
N ASP A 89 13.01 20.87 -9.95
CA ASP A 89 12.58 20.93 -11.34
C ASP A 89 12.75 22.35 -11.88
N ARG A 90 13.95 22.60 -12.42
CA ARG A 90 14.35 23.92 -12.95
C ARG A 90 13.48 24.34 -14.15
N LYS A 91 12.93 23.39 -14.90
CA LYS A 91 12.08 23.68 -16.06
C LYS A 91 10.74 24.24 -15.59
N ALA A 92 10.07 23.51 -14.69
CA ALA A 92 8.80 23.97 -14.11
C ALA A 92 8.96 25.29 -13.35
N LEU A 93 10.06 25.47 -12.61
CA LEU A 93 10.36 26.73 -11.92
C LEU A 93 10.56 27.89 -12.90
N ARG A 94 11.24 27.68 -14.02
CA ARG A 94 11.45 28.73 -15.03
C ARG A 94 10.18 29.09 -15.79
N GLU A 95 9.30 28.13 -16.04
CA GLU A 95 7.99 28.40 -16.64
C GLU A 95 7.07 29.20 -15.70
N LYS A 96 7.09 28.89 -14.39
CA LYS A 96 6.26 29.59 -13.40
C LYS A 96 6.81 30.95 -12.97
N PHE A 97 8.13 31.08 -12.80
CA PHE A 97 8.75 32.27 -12.20
C PHE A 97 9.74 33.00 -13.12
N GLY A 98 10.14 32.40 -14.25
CA GLY A 98 11.18 32.94 -15.14
C GLY A 98 10.71 33.99 -16.15
N LYS A 99 9.43 34.41 -16.12
CA LYS A 99 8.88 35.48 -16.98
C LYS A 99 8.93 36.88 -16.36
N GLY A 100 9.48 37.02 -15.15
CA GLY A 100 9.71 38.31 -14.48
C GLY A 100 11.21 38.60 -14.40
N GLY A 101 11.76 39.20 -15.44
CA GLY A 101 13.14 39.68 -15.52
C GLY A 101 13.23 40.72 -16.62
#